data_AF-A0A2R6IZR5-F1
#
_entry.id   AF-A0A2R6IZR5-F1
#
_cell.length_a   1.000
_cell.length_b   1.000
_cell.length_c   1.000
_cell.angle_alpha   90.00
_cell.angle_beta   90.00
_cell.angle_gamma   90.00
#
_symmetry.space_group_name_H-M   'P 1'
#
loop_
_entity.id
_entity.type
_entity.pdbx_description
1 polymer ?
#
loop_
_entity_poly.entity_id
_entity_poly.type
_entity_poly.pdbx_seq_one_letter_code
_entity_poly.pdbx_strand_id
1 'polypeptide(L)'
;MDLRETLRIASRSIRSHKLRTVLTVIGIVIGIASVVTFATFGASVEADIVGEIGATTASNVYVLPTPGSEDDGNGPGPGIGGLARPVFTTSDVERLREIEGVREVLPRGNVQVSALSHANDTISRSQITAITSASFPADAIVAGRAFRSGEQEIVVNQAATRAFEANLSVGDSLAITRANGEQTTVEVVGVANRTTGQFSFASFSGQPRFYVPIDPFYETTIESPSLGVNQRAYPQVTVVAEPARIETVKGDIQAFLEDSDAAELKPESVELTAQTSGDFVEDIQDIINQITRFVTGIAVIALVVGAIGIMKAVGARNRDVMGLFLAEATILGGAGAVVGLPLGLAVAYGATAYAEG
;
A
#
# COMPACT_ATOMS: atom_id res chain seq x y z
N MET A 1 46.17 -2.51 -31.81
CA MET A 1 46.46 -1.20 -31.20
C MET A 1 46.79 -1.42 -29.75
N ASP A 2 47.83 -0.77 -29.22
CA ASP A 2 48.10 -0.81 -27.79
C ASP A 2 47.00 -0.04 -27.03
N LEU A 3 46.50 -0.61 -25.94
CA LEU A 3 45.47 0.00 -25.06
C LEU A 3 45.82 1.44 -24.66
N ARG A 4 47.12 1.74 -24.45
CA ARG A 4 47.62 3.08 -24.12
C ARG A 4 47.45 4.07 -25.27
N GLU A 5 47.57 3.63 -26.50
CA GLU A 5 47.42 4.47 -27.68
C GLU A 5 45.94 4.79 -27.93
N THR A 6 45.06 3.80 -27.79
CA THR A 6 43.61 3.98 -27.87
C THR A 6 43.10 4.98 -26.82
N LEU A 7 43.54 4.87 -25.57
CA LEU A 7 43.19 5.83 -24.50
C LEU A 7 43.71 7.24 -24.79
N ARG A 8 44.93 7.36 -25.33
CA ARG A 8 45.53 8.66 -25.67
C ARG A 8 44.77 9.36 -26.80
N ILE A 9 44.36 8.60 -27.82
CA ILE A 9 43.57 9.13 -28.94
C ILE A 9 42.17 9.54 -28.47
N ALA A 10 41.50 8.72 -27.66
CA ALA A 10 40.20 9.05 -27.08
C ALA A 10 40.23 10.35 -26.27
N SER A 11 41.24 10.51 -25.39
CA SER A 11 41.43 11.74 -24.60
C SER A 11 41.61 12.99 -25.45
N ARG A 12 42.33 12.87 -26.58
CA ARG A 12 42.54 13.98 -27.52
C ARG A 12 41.26 14.34 -28.28
N SER A 13 40.48 13.34 -28.67
CA SER A 13 39.17 13.50 -29.31
C SER A 13 38.21 14.29 -28.43
N ILE A 14 38.04 13.86 -27.16
CA ILE A 14 37.20 14.51 -26.14
C ILE A 14 37.57 16.00 -25.99
N ARG A 15 38.87 16.33 -25.92
CA ARG A 15 39.33 17.72 -25.80
C ARG A 15 39.06 18.59 -27.04
N SER A 16 38.99 17.99 -28.22
CA SER A 16 38.75 18.72 -29.48
C SER A 16 37.27 19.08 -29.69
N HIS A 17 36.33 18.33 -29.11
CA HIS A 17 34.89 18.51 -29.30
C HIS A 17 34.17 18.80 -27.98
N LYS A 18 34.48 19.97 -27.40
CA LYS A 18 34.03 20.38 -26.06
C LYS A 18 32.50 20.41 -25.90
N LEU A 19 31.77 21.00 -26.85
CA LEU A 19 30.31 21.12 -26.75
C LEU A 19 29.60 19.76 -26.74
N ARG A 20 30.02 18.86 -27.64
CA ARG A 20 29.49 17.50 -27.73
C ARG A 20 29.78 16.71 -26.45
N THR A 21 31.03 16.77 -26.01
CA THR A 21 31.49 16.12 -24.78
C THR A 21 30.71 16.61 -23.55
N VAL A 22 30.49 17.91 -23.43
CA VAL A 22 29.73 18.47 -22.29
C VAL A 22 28.28 18.00 -22.33
N LEU A 23 27.63 18.04 -23.50
CA LEU A 23 26.23 17.64 -23.63
C LEU A 23 26.03 16.14 -23.36
N THR A 24 26.97 15.28 -23.79
CA THR A 24 26.91 13.84 -23.49
C THR A 24 27.15 13.56 -22.02
N VAL A 25 28.13 14.22 -21.39
CA VAL A 25 28.38 14.07 -19.95
C VAL A 25 27.18 14.57 -19.14
N ILE A 26 26.57 15.71 -19.49
CA ILE A 26 25.36 16.19 -18.82
C ILE A 26 24.22 15.17 -18.95
N GLY A 27 23.99 14.63 -20.14
CA GLY A 27 22.96 13.60 -20.34
C GLY A 27 23.20 12.36 -19.48
N ILE A 28 24.45 11.89 -19.40
CA ILE A 28 24.84 10.76 -18.54
C ILE A 28 24.66 11.11 -17.06
N VAL A 29 25.09 12.30 -16.63
CA VAL A 29 24.97 12.77 -15.24
C VAL A 29 23.51 12.84 -14.82
N ILE A 30 22.64 13.43 -15.65
CA ILE A 30 21.19 13.51 -15.37
C ILE A 30 20.58 12.11 -15.35
N GLY A 31 20.96 11.24 -16.30
CA GLY A 31 20.50 9.86 -16.34
C GLY A 31 20.84 9.11 -15.05
N ILE A 32 22.12 9.09 -14.67
CA ILE A 32 22.59 8.42 -13.44
C ILE A 32 21.94 9.04 -12.21
N ALA A 33 21.87 10.37 -12.11
CA ALA A 33 21.25 11.05 -10.98
C ALA A 33 19.76 10.69 -10.86
N SER A 34 19.02 10.63 -11.97
CA SER A 34 17.61 10.23 -11.99
C SER A 34 17.42 8.80 -11.49
N VAL A 35 18.18 7.83 -12.02
CA VAL A 35 18.07 6.42 -11.59
C VAL A 35 18.39 6.27 -10.09
N VAL A 36 19.44 6.92 -9.61
CA VAL A 36 19.84 6.89 -8.20
C VAL A 36 18.78 7.52 -7.31
N THR A 37 18.21 8.66 -7.73
CA THR A 37 17.15 9.34 -6.97
C THR A 37 15.92 8.45 -6.88
N PHE A 38 15.45 7.87 -7.99
CA PHE A 38 14.30 6.97 -8.00
C PHE A 38 14.53 5.69 -7.18
N ALA A 39 15.72 5.08 -7.30
CA ALA A 39 16.06 3.89 -6.52
C ALA A 39 16.11 4.20 -5.01
N THR A 40 16.70 5.33 -4.62
CA THR A 40 16.77 5.76 -3.22
C THR A 40 15.39 6.11 -2.67
N PHE A 41 14.57 6.81 -3.46
CA PHE A 41 13.18 7.11 -3.11
C PHE A 41 12.36 5.83 -2.91
N GLY A 42 12.47 4.86 -3.84
CA GLY A 42 11.79 3.57 -3.70
C GLY A 42 12.18 2.83 -2.42
N ALA A 43 13.48 2.76 -2.13
CA ALA A 43 13.99 2.15 -0.90
C ALA A 43 13.54 2.91 0.37
N SER A 44 13.41 4.23 0.31
CA SER A 44 12.88 5.04 1.42
C SER A 44 11.41 4.75 1.67
N VAL A 45 10.59 4.76 0.61
CA VAL A 45 9.15 4.42 0.70
C VAL A 45 8.98 3.00 1.24
N GLU A 46 9.81 2.06 0.79
CA GLU A 46 9.83 0.71 1.33
C GLU A 46 10.16 0.71 2.84
N ALA A 47 11.22 1.40 3.26
CA ALA A 47 11.60 1.49 4.66
C ALA A 47 10.51 2.12 5.53
N ASP A 48 9.82 3.15 5.03
CA ASP A 48 8.68 3.79 5.69
C ASP A 48 7.50 2.81 5.84
N ILE A 49 7.18 2.04 4.79
CA ILE A 49 6.11 1.03 4.83
C ILE A 49 6.46 -0.08 5.81
N VAL A 50 7.69 -0.63 5.75
CA VAL A 50 8.15 -1.67 6.67
C VAL A 50 8.18 -1.15 8.12
N GLY A 51 8.56 0.11 8.31
CA GLY A 51 8.54 0.78 9.62
C GLY A 51 7.11 0.94 10.18
N GLU A 52 6.13 1.22 9.33
CA GLU A 52 4.71 1.33 9.71
C GLU A 52 4.06 -0.04 10.01
N ILE A 53 4.65 -1.15 9.53
CA ILE A 53 4.24 -2.51 9.93
C ILE A 53 4.74 -2.75 11.36
N GLY A 54 3.99 -2.21 12.32
CA GLY A 54 4.19 -2.50 13.73
C GLY A 54 3.96 -4.00 14.04
N ALA A 55 4.49 -4.46 15.17
CA ALA A 55 4.39 -5.86 15.60
C ALA A 55 2.95 -6.41 15.64
N THR A 56 1.96 -5.55 15.89
CA THR A 56 0.54 -5.95 15.88
C THR A 56 0.00 -6.22 14.47
N THR A 57 0.43 -5.45 13.48
CA THR A 57 -0.02 -5.60 12.09
C THR A 57 0.69 -6.75 11.39
N ALA A 58 1.95 -7.01 11.77
CA ALA A 58 2.72 -8.15 11.27
C ALA A 58 2.00 -9.49 11.47
N SER A 59 1.17 -9.62 12.51
CA SER A 59 0.41 -10.85 12.80
C SER A 59 -0.97 -10.91 12.14
N ASN A 60 -1.34 -9.93 11.29
CA ASN A 60 -2.65 -9.88 10.68
C ASN A 60 -2.65 -10.55 9.30
N VAL A 61 -3.59 -11.46 9.11
CA VAL A 61 -4.02 -11.97 7.81
C VAL A 61 -5.35 -11.31 7.47
N TYR A 62 -5.35 -10.48 6.45
CA TYR A 62 -6.53 -9.81 5.93
C TYR A 62 -7.24 -10.74 4.96
N VAL A 63 -8.51 -11.00 5.24
CA VAL A 63 -9.38 -11.81 4.40
C VAL A 63 -10.41 -10.88 3.80
N LEU A 64 -10.31 -10.69 2.48
CA LEU A 64 -11.19 -9.81 1.73
C LEU A 64 -11.57 -10.40 0.37
N PRO A 65 -12.72 -9.99 -0.18
CA PRO A 65 -13.04 -10.27 -1.57
C PRO A 65 -12.21 -9.33 -2.45
N THR A 66 -11.43 -9.87 -3.37
CA THR A 66 -10.67 -9.12 -4.37
C THR A 66 -11.29 -9.33 -5.76
N PRO A 67 -11.20 -8.33 -6.65
CA PRO A 67 -11.48 -8.53 -8.07
C PRO A 67 -10.81 -9.80 -8.60
N GLY A 68 -11.56 -10.67 -9.25
CA GLY A 68 -11.00 -11.84 -9.93
C GLY A 68 -10.10 -11.43 -11.10
N SER A 69 -9.13 -12.27 -11.40
CA SER A 69 -8.14 -12.04 -12.47
C SER A 69 -8.69 -12.20 -13.90
N GLU A 70 -9.94 -12.68 -14.06
CA GLU A 70 -10.63 -12.81 -15.35
C GLU A 70 -11.29 -11.49 -15.81
N ASP A 71 -10.59 -10.37 -15.67
CA ASP A 71 -11.01 -9.12 -16.32
C ASP A 71 -10.68 -9.19 -17.81
N ASP A 72 -11.66 -9.66 -18.57
CA ASP A 72 -11.70 -9.79 -20.02
C ASP A 72 -11.77 -8.41 -20.73
N GLY A 73 -10.96 -7.44 -20.27
CA GLY A 73 -10.64 -6.14 -20.88
C GLY A 73 -11.80 -5.22 -21.30
N ASN A 74 -13.06 -5.58 -21.06
CA ASN A 74 -14.22 -4.95 -21.66
C ASN A 74 -15.39 -4.72 -20.68
N GLY A 75 -15.18 -4.93 -19.38
CA GLY A 75 -16.08 -4.48 -18.33
C GLY A 75 -15.57 -3.21 -17.65
N PRO A 76 -16.44 -2.37 -17.04
CA PRO A 76 -15.96 -1.47 -16.00
C PRO A 76 -15.38 -2.38 -14.91
N GLY A 77 -14.05 -2.41 -14.78
CA GLY A 77 -13.36 -3.16 -13.73
C GLY A 77 -14.07 -2.92 -12.39
N PRO A 78 -14.21 -3.94 -11.54
CA PRO A 78 -15.12 -3.88 -10.40
C PRO A 78 -14.85 -2.61 -9.61
N GLY A 79 -15.83 -1.71 -9.64
CA GLY A 79 -15.76 -0.49 -8.88
C GLY A 79 -15.51 -0.83 -7.41
N ILE A 80 -15.01 0.14 -6.65
CA ILE A 80 -14.74 0.07 -5.21
C ILE A 80 -15.95 -0.50 -4.41
N GLY A 81 -17.16 -0.53 -4.99
CA GLY A 81 -18.36 -1.16 -4.44
C GLY A 81 -18.38 -2.71 -4.39
N GLY A 82 -17.53 -3.42 -5.13
CA GLY A 82 -17.40 -4.89 -5.02
C GLY A 82 -16.77 -5.35 -3.70
N LEU A 83 -15.88 -4.52 -3.15
CA LEU A 83 -15.17 -4.74 -1.87
C LEU A 83 -16.07 -4.54 -0.64
N ALA A 84 -17.33 -4.10 -0.84
CA ALA A 84 -18.24 -3.75 0.25
C ALA A 84 -19.38 -4.76 0.44
N ARG A 85 -19.43 -5.83 -0.36
CA ARG A 85 -20.46 -6.86 -0.20
C ARG A 85 -20.16 -7.76 1.00
N PRO A 86 -21.09 -7.91 1.95
CA PRO A 86 -20.92 -8.80 3.08
C PRO A 86 -21.06 -10.25 2.62
N VAL A 87 -19.94 -10.97 2.57
CA VAL A 87 -19.90 -12.39 2.14
C VAL A 87 -19.51 -13.32 3.29
N PHE A 88 -18.77 -12.84 4.28
CA PHE A 88 -18.29 -13.67 5.39
C PHE A 88 -19.36 -13.78 6.47
N THR A 89 -19.96 -14.95 6.64
CA THR A 89 -21.02 -15.17 7.64
C THR A 89 -20.45 -15.28 9.06
N THR A 90 -21.33 -15.30 10.06
CA THR A 90 -20.91 -15.53 11.45
C THR A 90 -20.35 -16.96 11.61
N SER A 91 -20.90 -17.93 10.88
CA SER A 91 -20.38 -19.30 10.76
C SER A 91 -18.94 -19.32 10.26
N ASP A 92 -18.64 -18.56 9.18
CA ASP A 92 -17.26 -18.45 8.68
C ASP A 92 -16.32 -17.88 9.74
N VAL A 93 -16.75 -16.83 10.43
CA VAL A 93 -15.96 -16.18 11.49
C VAL A 93 -15.70 -17.15 12.66
N GLU A 94 -16.64 -18.03 13.00
CA GLU A 94 -16.46 -19.06 14.03
C GLU A 94 -15.51 -20.17 13.57
N ARG A 95 -15.69 -20.70 12.36
CA ARG A 95 -14.80 -21.72 11.78
C ARG A 95 -13.35 -21.21 11.64
N LEU A 96 -13.16 -19.94 11.26
CA LEU A 96 -11.84 -19.31 11.20
C LEU A 96 -11.13 -19.29 12.57
N ARG A 97 -11.86 -19.23 13.68
CA ARG A 97 -11.27 -19.27 15.03
C ARG A 97 -10.75 -20.66 15.41
N GLU A 98 -11.23 -21.71 14.75
CA GLU A 98 -10.84 -23.09 15.02
C GLU A 98 -9.54 -23.49 14.30
N ILE A 99 -9.08 -22.68 13.34
CA ILE A 99 -7.82 -22.91 12.63
C ILE A 99 -6.64 -22.81 13.61
N GLU A 100 -5.74 -23.80 13.56
CA GLU A 100 -4.60 -23.87 14.46
C GLU A 100 -3.64 -22.69 14.26
N GLY A 101 -3.28 -21.99 15.34
CA GLY A 101 -2.42 -20.81 15.28
C GLY A 101 -3.17 -19.48 15.07
N VAL A 102 -4.50 -19.52 14.96
CA VAL A 102 -5.35 -18.33 15.04
C VAL A 102 -5.54 -17.92 16.49
N ARG A 103 -5.13 -16.69 16.83
CA ARG A 103 -5.33 -16.11 18.16
C ARG A 103 -6.68 -15.42 18.28
N GLU A 104 -7.08 -14.72 17.21
CA GLU A 104 -8.30 -13.93 17.20
C GLU A 104 -8.84 -13.73 15.79
N VAL A 105 -10.17 -13.62 15.66
CA VAL A 105 -10.83 -13.28 14.40
C VAL A 105 -11.69 -12.04 14.62
N LEU A 106 -11.36 -10.99 13.88
CA LEU A 106 -11.92 -9.65 13.99
C LEU A 106 -12.77 -9.35 12.75
N PRO A 107 -14.10 -9.56 12.81
CA PRO A 107 -15.01 -9.16 11.74
C PRO A 107 -15.14 -7.64 11.69
N ARG A 108 -15.34 -7.11 10.48
CA ARG A 108 -15.42 -5.68 10.24
C ARG A 108 -16.64 -5.36 9.37
N GLY A 109 -17.54 -4.56 9.91
CA GLY A 109 -18.78 -4.14 9.25
C GLY A 109 -18.71 -2.69 8.76
N ASN A 110 -19.49 -2.38 7.73
CA ASN A 110 -19.70 -1.01 7.26
C ASN A 110 -21.14 -0.58 7.60
N VAL A 111 -21.28 0.46 8.40
CA VAL A 111 -22.57 1.05 8.76
C VAL A 111 -22.79 2.26 7.86
N GLN A 112 -23.82 2.18 7.00
CA GLN A 112 -24.17 3.24 6.07
C GLN A 112 -24.79 4.43 6.82
N VAL A 113 -24.14 5.58 6.70
CA VAL A 113 -24.58 6.84 7.30
C VAL A 113 -24.70 7.90 6.21
N SER A 114 -25.39 8.99 6.52
CA SER A 114 -25.50 10.17 5.65
C SER A 114 -24.73 11.37 6.22
N ALA A 115 -24.72 11.49 7.55
CA ALA A 115 -24.06 12.58 8.24
C ALA A 115 -23.62 12.19 9.66
N LEU A 116 -22.60 12.90 10.15
CA LEU A 116 -22.23 12.94 11.55
C LEU A 116 -22.31 14.40 12.01
N SER A 117 -23.01 14.66 13.10
CA SER A 117 -23.23 16.00 13.62
C SER A 117 -22.71 16.14 15.04
N HIS A 118 -21.98 17.22 15.30
CA HIS A 118 -21.49 17.57 16.63
C HIS A 118 -21.66 19.08 16.84
N ALA A 119 -22.25 19.46 17.97
CA ALA A 119 -22.67 20.83 18.25
C ALA A 119 -23.52 21.42 17.10
N ASN A 120 -23.04 22.46 16.43
CA ASN A 120 -23.70 23.08 15.27
C ASN A 120 -23.03 22.75 13.93
N ASP A 121 -22.09 21.82 13.92
CA ASP A 121 -21.35 21.41 12.74
C ASP A 121 -21.78 20.01 12.28
N THR A 122 -21.83 19.79 10.97
CA THR A 122 -22.26 18.53 10.37
C THR A 122 -21.37 18.18 9.19
N ILE A 123 -20.78 17.00 9.26
CA ILE A 123 -19.95 16.45 8.20
C ILE A 123 -20.71 15.35 7.46
N SER A 124 -20.70 15.42 6.13
CA SER A 124 -21.25 14.36 5.29
C SER A 124 -20.31 13.15 5.28
N ARG A 125 -20.86 11.96 5.54
CA ARG A 125 -20.15 10.68 5.50
C ARG A 125 -21.06 9.65 4.88
N SER A 126 -20.50 8.74 4.09
CA SER A 126 -21.24 7.62 3.49
C SER A 126 -21.25 6.37 4.38
N GLN A 127 -20.23 6.20 5.21
CA GLN A 127 -20.09 5.03 6.07
C GLN A 127 -19.21 5.31 7.29
N ILE A 128 -19.47 4.56 8.36
CA ILE A 128 -18.59 4.40 9.53
C ILE A 128 -18.29 2.92 9.72
N THR A 129 -17.24 2.59 10.45
CA THR A 129 -16.81 1.21 10.62
C THR A 129 -17.36 0.63 11.93
N ALA A 130 -18.01 -0.53 11.84
CA ALA A 130 -18.37 -1.34 12.99
C ALA A 130 -17.29 -2.40 13.26
N ILE A 131 -16.76 -2.44 14.48
CA ILE A 131 -15.74 -3.41 14.91
C ILE A 131 -16.05 -3.97 16.30
N THR A 132 -15.29 -4.98 16.72
CA THR A 132 -15.32 -5.47 18.11
C THR A 132 -14.39 -4.64 18.99
N SER A 133 -14.66 -4.61 20.31
CA SER A 133 -13.77 -3.93 21.27
C SER A 133 -12.36 -4.51 21.29
N ALA A 134 -12.21 -5.80 20.96
CA ALA A 134 -10.93 -6.47 20.90
C ALA A 134 -10.05 -6.04 19.71
N SER A 135 -10.62 -5.27 18.77
CA SER A 135 -9.84 -4.60 17.72
C SER A 135 -8.96 -3.46 18.26
N PHE A 136 -9.11 -3.06 19.52
CA PHE A 136 -8.26 -2.06 20.17
C PHE A 136 -7.23 -2.74 21.08
N PRO A 137 -5.95 -2.82 20.68
CA PRO A 137 -4.89 -3.25 21.59
C PRO A 137 -4.71 -2.24 22.73
N ALA A 138 -4.13 -2.69 23.85
CA ALA A 138 -4.07 -1.91 25.09
C ALA A 138 -3.40 -0.53 24.95
N ASP A 139 -2.47 -0.39 24.01
CA ASP A 139 -1.72 0.84 23.72
C ASP A 139 -2.26 1.63 22.52
N ALA A 140 -3.35 1.18 21.88
CA ALA A 140 -3.96 1.91 20.77
C ALA A 140 -4.75 3.15 21.21
N ILE A 141 -5.28 3.15 22.43
CA ILE A 141 -6.10 4.24 22.94
C ILE A 141 -5.20 5.33 23.52
N VAL A 142 -5.22 6.50 22.87
CA VAL A 142 -4.45 7.69 23.26
C VAL A 142 -5.17 8.44 24.38
N ALA A 143 -6.51 8.48 24.33
CA ALA A 143 -7.35 9.13 25.34
C ALA A 143 -8.65 8.35 25.54
N GLY A 144 -9.13 8.30 26.78
CA GLY A 144 -10.37 7.60 27.12
C GLY A 144 -10.20 6.08 27.19
N ARG A 145 -11.14 5.33 26.59
CA ARG A 145 -11.15 3.86 26.59
C ARG A 145 -11.76 3.32 25.29
N ALA A 146 -11.59 2.02 25.06
CA ALA A 146 -12.37 1.31 24.05
C ALA A 146 -13.87 1.33 24.41
N PHE A 147 -14.73 1.22 23.39
CA PHE A 147 -16.16 1.08 23.59
C PHE A 147 -16.52 -0.28 24.20
N ARG A 148 -17.68 -0.34 24.85
CA ARG A 148 -18.29 -1.58 25.35
C ARG A 148 -19.28 -2.12 24.32
N SER A 149 -19.37 -3.45 24.20
CA SER A 149 -20.35 -4.09 23.33
C SER A 149 -21.77 -3.83 23.85
N GLY A 150 -22.69 -3.48 22.95
CA GLY A 150 -24.10 -3.21 23.28
C GLY A 150 -24.38 -1.78 23.72
N GLU A 151 -23.36 -0.95 23.94
CA GLU A 151 -23.51 0.45 24.33
C GLU A 151 -23.50 1.39 23.11
N GLN A 152 -24.16 2.54 23.24
CA GLN A 152 -24.16 3.60 22.22
C GLN A 152 -22.91 4.48 22.35
N GLU A 153 -21.75 3.86 22.14
CA GLU A 153 -20.43 4.48 22.30
C GLU A 153 -19.69 4.53 20.96
N ILE A 154 -18.82 5.53 20.78
CA ILE A 154 -17.97 5.66 19.59
C ILE A 154 -16.52 5.94 19.98
N VAL A 155 -15.60 5.33 19.25
CA VAL A 155 -14.17 5.63 19.31
C VAL A 155 -13.76 6.28 18.00
N VAL A 156 -12.95 7.34 18.07
CA VAL A 156 -12.53 8.10 16.88
C VAL A 156 -11.02 8.10 16.74
N ASN A 157 -10.49 8.45 15.57
CA ASN A 157 -9.05 8.69 15.42
C ASN A 157 -8.68 10.16 15.63
N GLN A 158 -7.38 10.45 15.72
CA GLN A 158 -6.86 11.82 15.93
C GLN A 158 -7.21 12.79 14.77
N ALA A 159 -7.49 12.29 13.57
CA ALA A 159 -7.98 13.13 12.48
C ALA A 159 -9.46 13.52 12.69
N ALA A 160 -10.27 12.60 13.21
CA ALA A 160 -11.68 12.86 13.52
C ALA A 160 -11.86 13.84 14.68
N THR A 161 -10.92 13.94 15.61
CA THR A 161 -10.97 14.98 16.66
C THR A 161 -10.91 16.39 16.10
N ARG A 162 -10.28 16.57 14.93
CA ARG A 162 -10.16 17.87 14.24
C ARG A 162 -11.11 18.01 13.05
N ALA A 163 -12.00 17.05 12.86
CA ALA A 163 -12.91 17.04 11.71
C ALA A 163 -14.09 18.00 11.84
N PHE A 164 -14.35 18.49 13.06
CA PHE A 164 -15.45 19.39 13.38
C PHE A 164 -14.90 20.73 13.86
N GLU A 165 -15.64 21.83 13.62
CA GLU A 165 -15.23 23.18 14.01
C GLU A 165 -14.94 23.30 15.52
N ALA A 166 -15.75 22.65 16.36
CA ALA A 166 -15.60 22.69 17.82
C ALA A 166 -14.51 21.74 18.37
N ASN A 167 -13.88 20.92 17.51
CA ASN A 167 -13.10 19.72 17.86
C ASN A 167 -13.87 18.70 18.71
N LEU A 168 -13.70 17.41 18.43
CA LEU A 168 -14.24 16.33 19.26
C LEU A 168 -13.26 15.96 20.37
N SER A 169 -13.78 15.79 21.58
CA SER A 169 -13.10 15.29 22.77
C SER A 169 -13.82 14.09 23.37
N VAL A 170 -13.14 13.38 24.27
CA VAL A 170 -13.77 12.28 25.03
C VAL A 170 -14.83 12.86 25.97
N GLY A 171 -16.01 12.25 25.99
CA GLY A 171 -17.21 12.69 26.71
C GLY A 171 -18.18 13.52 25.87
N ASP A 172 -17.80 13.89 24.65
CA ASP A 172 -18.71 14.61 23.75
C ASP A 172 -19.77 13.69 23.16
N SER A 173 -20.95 14.25 22.92
CA SER A 173 -22.00 13.59 22.17
C SER A 173 -21.85 13.85 20.68
N LEU A 174 -21.97 12.78 19.89
CA LEU A 174 -21.98 12.80 18.44
C LEU A 174 -23.32 12.23 17.95
N ALA A 175 -23.99 12.91 17.03
CA ALA A 175 -25.20 12.37 16.43
C ALA A 175 -24.88 11.70 15.09
N ILE A 176 -25.22 10.43 14.98
CA ILE A 176 -25.08 9.63 13.77
C ILE A 176 -26.41 9.64 13.04
N THR A 177 -26.44 10.18 11.82
CA THR A 177 -27.62 10.11 10.96
C THR A 177 -27.44 8.95 9.98
N ARG A 178 -28.22 7.89 10.13
CA ARG A 178 -28.22 6.72 9.23
C ARG A 178 -28.72 7.11 7.83
N ALA A 179 -28.51 6.21 6.86
CA ALA A 179 -28.98 6.43 5.48
C ALA A 179 -30.52 6.52 5.35
N ASN A 180 -31.27 5.95 6.31
CA ASN A 180 -32.73 6.03 6.40
C ASN A 180 -33.24 7.35 7.04
N GLY A 181 -32.33 8.24 7.49
CA GLY A 181 -32.66 9.48 8.18
C GLY A 181 -32.84 9.35 9.70
N GLU A 182 -32.73 8.15 10.25
CA GLU A 182 -32.76 7.94 11.71
C GLU A 182 -31.51 8.51 12.37
N GLN A 183 -31.69 9.26 13.45
CA GLN A 183 -30.61 9.89 14.19
C GLN A 183 -30.40 9.20 15.53
N THR A 184 -29.18 8.71 15.78
CA THR A 184 -28.78 8.11 17.05
C THR A 184 -27.67 8.92 17.67
N THR A 185 -27.84 9.36 18.91
CA THR A 185 -26.79 10.05 19.66
C THR A 185 -25.89 9.02 20.34
N VAL A 186 -24.58 9.19 20.19
CA VAL A 186 -23.55 8.32 20.78
C VAL A 186 -22.54 9.15 21.57
N GLU A 187 -21.94 8.56 22.59
CA GLU A 187 -20.88 9.20 23.37
C GLU A 187 -19.50 8.85 22.82
N VAL A 188 -18.64 9.85 22.63
CA VAL A 188 -17.23 9.65 22.28
C VAL A 188 -16.47 9.18 23.52
N VAL A 189 -16.17 7.89 23.61
CA VAL A 189 -15.51 7.30 24.79
C VAL A 189 -14.00 7.18 24.67
N GLY A 190 -13.46 7.33 23.46
CA GLY A 190 -12.03 7.25 23.26
C GLY A 190 -11.51 7.78 21.92
N VAL A 191 -10.21 8.06 21.92
CA VAL A 191 -9.44 8.42 20.73
C VAL A 191 -8.35 7.37 20.53
N ALA A 192 -8.38 6.68 19.40
CA ALA A 192 -7.41 5.64 19.03
C ALA A 192 -6.44 6.14 17.94
N ASN A 193 -5.16 5.79 18.04
CA ASN A 193 -4.22 6.03 16.93
C ASN A 193 -4.28 4.91 15.87
N ARG A 194 -4.64 3.69 16.28
CA ARG A 194 -4.63 2.49 15.45
C ARG A 194 -5.70 1.49 15.88
N THR A 195 -6.06 0.58 14.99
CA THR A 195 -6.90 -0.58 15.28
C THR A 195 -6.34 -1.82 14.60
N THR A 196 -6.48 -2.98 15.22
CA THR A 196 -6.13 -4.27 14.60
C THR A 196 -7.09 -4.54 13.43
N GLY A 197 -6.59 -5.13 12.35
CA GLY A 197 -7.36 -5.32 11.12
C GLY A 197 -7.60 -4.05 10.31
N GLN A 198 -6.98 -2.93 10.69
CA GLN A 198 -6.84 -1.79 9.82
C GLN A 198 -5.70 -2.05 8.84
N PHE A 199 -6.00 -1.98 7.54
CA PHE A 199 -4.95 -1.90 6.53
C PHE A 199 -4.05 -0.70 6.80
N SER A 200 -2.76 -0.93 7.02
CA SER A 200 -1.76 0.11 7.34
C SER A 200 -1.77 1.25 6.32
N PHE A 201 -1.98 0.95 5.04
CA PHE A 201 -2.00 2.00 4.02
C PHE A 201 -3.11 3.04 4.22
N ALA A 202 -4.26 2.63 4.76
CA ALA A 202 -5.34 3.57 5.00
C ALA A 202 -4.87 4.69 5.95
N SER A 203 -4.02 4.37 6.95
CA SER A 203 -3.47 5.30 7.96
C SER A 203 -2.72 6.49 7.35
N PHE A 204 -2.07 6.32 6.19
CA PHE A 204 -1.38 7.42 5.50
C PHE A 204 -2.30 8.53 5.02
N SER A 205 -3.58 8.23 4.75
CA SER A 205 -4.51 9.26 4.24
C SER A 205 -4.88 10.31 5.31
N GLY A 206 -4.53 10.09 6.58
CA GLY A 206 -4.86 11.02 7.67
C GLY A 206 -6.35 11.30 7.80
N GLN A 207 -7.22 10.46 7.22
CA GLN A 207 -8.65 10.73 7.15
C GLN A 207 -9.33 10.53 8.51
N PRO A 208 -10.34 11.35 8.84
CA PRO A 208 -11.22 11.13 9.99
C PRO A 208 -11.89 9.76 9.94
N ARG A 209 -11.79 9.00 11.04
CA ARG A 209 -12.43 7.68 11.19
C ARG A 209 -13.23 7.60 12.47
N PHE A 210 -14.29 6.84 12.37
CA PHE A 210 -15.31 6.67 13.39
C PHE A 210 -15.60 5.18 13.52
N TYR A 211 -15.41 4.67 14.73
CA TYR A 211 -15.52 3.25 15.07
C TYR A 211 -16.65 3.05 16.08
N VAL A 212 -17.64 2.24 15.71
CA VAL A 212 -18.77 1.88 16.57
C VAL A 212 -18.71 0.38 16.89
N PRO A 213 -19.33 -0.07 18.00
CA PRO A 213 -19.47 -1.50 18.25
C PRO A 213 -20.38 -2.14 17.20
N ILE A 214 -20.10 -3.41 16.86
CA ILE A 214 -21.00 -4.21 16.01
C ILE A 214 -22.42 -4.21 16.58
N ASP A 215 -22.57 -4.41 17.88
CA ASP A 215 -23.86 -4.32 18.57
C ASP A 215 -24.00 -2.96 19.25
N PRO A 216 -25.06 -2.16 18.97
CA PRO A 216 -26.23 -2.44 18.11
C PRO A 216 -26.15 -1.86 16.68
N PHE A 217 -24.99 -1.38 16.22
CA PHE A 217 -24.93 -0.56 14.99
C PHE A 217 -24.93 -1.35 13.68
N TYR A 218 -24.56 -2.63 13.70
CA TYR A 218 -24.38 -3.46 12.52
C TYR A 218 -25.38 -4.61 12.46
N GLU A 219 -26.35 -4.49 11.55
CA GLU A 219 -27.52 -5.38 11.45
C GLU A 219 -27.59 -6.11 10.11
N THR A 220 -26.55 -6.04 9.28
CA THR A 220 -26.57 -6.67 7.95
C THR A 220 -26.50 -8.19 8.06
N THR A 221 -27.52 -8.86 7.55
CA THR A 221 -27.62 -10.32 7.55
C THR A 221 -27.79 -10.90 6.15
N ILE A 222 -27.31 -12.12 5.95
CA ILE A 222 -27.52 -12.95 4.76
C ILE A 222 -27.88 -14.38 5.19
N GLU A 223 -28.56 -15.12 4.32
CA GLU A 223 -28.79 -16.54 4.54
C GLU A 223 -27.46 -17.30 4.38
N SER A 224 -27.03 -18.00 5.43
CA SER A 224 -25.82 -18.84 5.41
C SER A 224 -26.09 -20.09 4.58
N PRO A 225 -25.32 -20.37 3.50
CA PRO A 225 -25.48 -21.58 2.72
C PRO A 225 -25.23 -22.87 3.51
N SER A 226 -24.26 -22.89 4.43
CA SER A 226 -23.96 -24.06 5.25
C SER A 226 -25.05 -24.40 6.28
N LEU A 227 -25.74 -23.40 6.83
CA LEU A 227 -26.70 -23.59 7.92
C LEU A 227 -28.16 -23.35 7.53
N GLY A 228 -28.44 -22.74 6.38
CA GLY A 228 -29.79 -22.42 5.90
C GLY A 228 -30.55 -21.42 6.79
N VAL A 229 -29.83 -20.60 7.56
CA VAL A 229 -30.41 -19.61 8.48
C VAL A 229 -29.76 -18.24 8.27
N ASN A 230 -30.52 -17.18 8.52
CA ASN A 230 -30.00 -15.81 8.44
C ASN A 230 -28.97 -15.55 9.54
N GLN A 231 -27.78 -15.13 9.12
CA GLN A 231 -26.68 -14.75 10.00
C GLN A 231 -26.15 -13.38 9.63
N ARG A 232 -25.46 -12.71 10.57
CA ARG A 232 -24.71 -11.51 10.22
C ARG A 232 -23.61 -11.87 9.24
N ALA A 233 -23.46 -11.05 8.22
CA ALA A 233 -22.40 -11.19 7.23
C ALA A 233 -21.55 -9.94 7.19
N TYR A 234 -20.25 -10.11 6.98
CA TYR A 234 -19.26 -9.06 7.04
C TYR A 234 -18.55 -8.92 5.68
N PRO A 235 -18.21 -7.70 5.25
CA PRO A 235 -17.44 -7.47 4.03
C PRO A 235 -15.96 -7.85 4.17
N GLN A 236 -15.43 -7.83 5.39
CA GLN A 236 -14.03 -8.12 5.66
C GLN A 236 -13.88 -8.82 7.02
N VAL A 237 -12.95 -9.77 7.06
CA VAL A 237 -12.50 -10.40 8.30
C VAL A 237 -10.98 -10.24 8.40
N THR A 238 -10.49 -9.90 9.59
CA THR A 238 -9.04 -9.97 9.87
C THR A 238 -8.80 -11.09 10.85
N VAL A 239 -7.89 -11.99 10.49
CA VAL A 239 -7.42 -13.05 11.36
C VAL A 239 -6.09 -12.64 11.97
N VAL A 240 -6.00 -12.70 13.28
CA VAL A 240 -4.78 -12.42 14.04
C VAL A 240 -4.11 -13.75 14.34
N ALA A 241 -3.02 -14.03 13.65
CA ALA A 241 -2.26 -15.27 13.78
C ALA A 241 -1.17 -15.18 14.87
N GLU A 242 -0.60 -16.32 15.23
CA GLU A 242 0.67 -16.39 15.95
C GLU A 242 1.81 -15.93 15.04
N PRO A 243 2.72 -15.04 15.50
CA PRO A 243 3.79 -14.49 14.67
C PRO A 243 4.67 -15.53 13.96
N ALA A 244 4.87 -16.71 14.56
CA ALA A 244 5.70 -17.77 13.99
C ALA A 244 4.99 -18.64 12.94
N ARG A 245 3.66 -18.53 12.82
CA ARG A 245 2.82 -19.40 11.97
C ARG A 245 2.01 -18.63 10.94
N ILE A 246 2.27 -17.34 10.73
CA ILE A 246 1.50 -16.48 9.82
C ILE A 246 1.36 -17.11 8.42
N GLU A 247 2.45 -17.58 7.81
CA GLU A 247 2.41 -18.18 6.47
C GLU A 247 1.62 -19.50 6.42
N THR A 248 1.73 -20.32 7.47
CA THR A 248 0.94 -21.55 7.58
C THR A 248 -0.55 -21.22 7.74
N VAL A 249 -0.88 -20.30 8.65
CA VAL A 249 -2.26 -19.84 8.90
C VAL A 249 -2.85 -19.20 7.64
N LYS A 250 -2.07 -18.41 6.88
CA LYS A 250 -2.49 -17.86 5.58
C LYS A 250 -2.88 -18.97 4.62
N GLY A 251 -2.06 -20.01 4.48
CA GLY A 251 -2.36 -21.18 3.64
C GLY A 251 -3.61 -21.92 4.09
N ASP A 252 -3.76 -22.14 5.40
CA ASP A 252 -4.92 -22.83 5.98
C ASP A 252 -6.21 -22.00 5.79
N ILE A 253 -6.14 -20.68 5.94
CA ILE A 253 -7.24 -19.76 5.64
C ILE A 253 -7.58 -19.82 4.15
N GLN A 254 -6.59 -19.79 3.25
CA GLN A 254 -6.83 -19.84 1.81
C GLN A 254 -7.55 -21.13 1.42
N ALA A 255 -7.16 -22.27 1.98
CA ALA A 255 -7.84 -23.55 1.78
C ALA A 255 -9.26 -23.55 2.39
N PHE A 256 -9.44 -22.95 3.57
CA PHE A 256 -10.76 -22.79 4.19
C PHE A 256 -11.71 -21.97 3.32
N LEU A 257 -11.20 -20.91 2.67
CA LEU A 257 -12.04 -20.02 1.86
C LEU A 257 -12.71 -20.75 0.69
N GLU A 258 -12.12 -21.83 0.16
CA GLU A 258 -12.69 -22.62 -0.93
C GLU A 258 -13.99 -23.37 -0.53
N ASP A 259 -14.18 -23.66 0.77
CA ASP A 259 -15.33 -24.40 1.35
C ASP A 259 -16.11 -23.55 2.37
N SER A 260 -15.99 -22.23 2.28
CA SER A 260 -16.65 -21.28 3.17
C SER A 260 -18.02 -20.83 2.63
N ASP A 261 -18.90 -20.32 3.50
CA ASP A 261 -20.13 -19.67 3.03
C ASP A 261 -19.81 -18.52 2.07
N ALA A 262 -18.74 -17.78 2.39
CA ALA A 262 -18.23 -16.71 1.53
C ALA A 262 -17.90 -17.18 0.10
N ALA A 263 -17.44 -18.42 -0.10
CA ALA A 263 -17.13 -18.95 -1.44
C ALA A 263 -18.37 -19.11 -2.32
N GLU A 264 -19.52 -19.41 -1.71
CA GLU A 264 -20.80 -19.52 -2.42
C GLU A 264 -21.52 -18.17 -2.54
N LEU A 265 -21.31 -17.27 -1.58
CA LEU A 265 -21.91 -15.93 -1.57
C LEU A 265 -21.16 -14.91 -2.46
N LYS A 266 -19.91 -15.20 -2.84
CA LYS A 266 -19.13 -14.30 -3.70
C LYS A 266 -19.68 -14.30 -5.14
N PRO A 267 -19.70 -13.14 -5.83
CA PRO A 267 -19.91 -13.11 -7.27
C PRO A 267 -18.84 -13.90 -8.04
N GLU A 268 -19.17 -14.41 -9.22
CA GLU A 268 -18.22 -15.12 -10.09
C GLU A 268 -16.98 -14.28 -10.42
N SER A 269 -17.13 -12.96 -10.53
CA SER A 269 -16.04 -12.01 -10.82
C SER A 269 -15.16 -11.65 -9.63
N VAL A 270 -15.33 -12.31 -8.48
CA VAL A 270 -14.64 -12.01 -7.23
C VAL A 270 -13.94 -13.26 -6.71
N GLU A 271 -12.69 -13.11 -6.28
CA GLU A 271 -11.90 -14.13 -5.61
C GLU A 271 -11.77 -13.78 -4.13
N LEU A 272 -11.69 -14.80 -3.27
CA LEU A 272 -11.40 -14.60 -1.86
C LEU A 272 -9.92 -14.82 -1.65
N THR A 273 -9.25 -13.83 -1.08
CA THR A 273 -7.81 -13.89 -0.86
C THR A 273 -7.47 -13.62 0.60
N ALA A 274 -6.53 -14.40 1.11
CA ALA A 274 -5.87 -14.17 2.38
C ALA A 274 -4.52 -13.48 2.11
N GLN A 275 -4.38 -12.25 2.59
CA GLN A 275 -3.18 -11.43 2.40
C GLN A 275 -2.58 -11.00 3.73
N THR A 276 -1.26 -10.96 3.82
CA THR A 276 -0.53 -10.43 4.97
C THR A 276 -0.03 -9.02 4.67
N SER A 277 0.43 -8.31 5.71
CA SER A 277 1.18 -7.06 5.49
C SER A 277 2.52 -7.29 4.78
N GLY A 278 3.09 -8.50 4.86
CA GLY A 278 4.31 -8.88 4.15
C GLY A 278 4.08 -8.97 2.64
N ASP A 279 2.97 -9.58 2.21
CA ASP A 279 2.62 -9.71 0.79
C ASP A 279 2.57 -8.35 0.10
N PHE A 280 1.99 -7.35 0.77
CA PHE A 280 1.91 -5.99 0.23
C PHE A 280 3.29 -5.32 0.09
N VAL A 281 4.22 -5.60 1.01
CA VAL A 281 5.60 -5.10 0.90
C VAL A 281 6.29 -5.76 -0.28
N GLU A 282 6.10 -7.06 -0.46
CA GLU A 282 6.64 -7.82 -1.59
C GLU A 282 6.10 -7.28 -2.92
N ASP A 283 4.80 -7.00 -3.02
CA ASP A 283 4.19 -6.39 -4.21
C ASP A 283 4.84 -5.04 -4.58
N ILE A 284 5.07 -4.17 -3.59
CA ILE A 284 5.74 -2.87 -3.80
C ILE A 284 7.21 -3.07 -4.22
N GLN A 285 7.93 -4.00 -3.58
CA GLN A 285 9.30 -4.34 -3.95
C GLN A 285 9.36 -4.84 -5.39
N ASP A 286 8.42 -5.66 -5.82
CA ASP A 286 8.36 -6.18 -7.18
C ASP A 286 8.15 -5.08 -8.23
N ILE A 287 7.27 -4.11 -7.95
CA ILE A 287 7.06 -2.93 -8.81
C ILE A 287 8.35 -2.10 -8.90
N ILE A 288 8.99 -1.79 -7.77
CA ILE A 288 10.24 -1.02 -7.74
C ILE A 288 11.35 -1.76 -8.51
N ASN A 289 11.47 -3.07 -8.30
CA ASN A 289 12.41 -3.92 -9.00
C ASN A 289 12.12 -3.99 -10.50
N GLN A 290 10.85 -3.96 -10.91
CA GLN A 290 10.46 -3.92 -12.31
C GLN A 290 10.84 -2.58 -12.97
N ILE A 291 10.55 -1.45 -12.33
CA ILE A 291 10.95 -0.12 -12.81
C ILE A 291 12.48 -0.03 -12.91
N THR A 292 13.20 -0.50 -11.89
CA THR A 292 14.67 -0.50 -11.86
C THR A 292 15.25 -1.34 -13.00
N ARG A 293 14.72 -2.55 -13.23
CA ARG A 293 15.11 -3.42 -14.37
C ARG A 293 14.81 -2.75 -15.71
N PHE A 294 13.64 -2.12 -15.84
CA PHE A 294 13.24 -1.43 -17.07
C PHE A 294 14.17 -0.26 -17.40
N VAL A 295 14.43 0.63 -16.43
CA VAL A 295 15.31 1.79 -16.60
C VAL A 295 16.75 1.35 -16.88
N THR A 296 17.23 0.33 -16.16
CA THR A 296 18.55 -0.27 -16.41
C THR A 296 18.63 -0.85 -17.82
N GLY A 297 17.57 -1.53 -18.28
CA GLY A 297 17.47 -2.06 -19.64
C GLY A 297 17.56 -0.98 -20.71
N ILE A 298 16.83 0.15 -20.54
CA ILE A 298 16.92 1.29 -21.46
C ILE A 298 18.35 1.85 -21.50
N ALA A 299 19.00 1.99 -20.34
CA ALA A 299 20.37 2.49 -20.29
C ALA A 299 21.34 1.58 -21.06
N VAL A 300 21.22 0.26 -20.91
CA VAL A 300 22.02 -0.72 -21.66
C VAL A 300 21.74 -0.62 -23.16
N ILE A 301 20.48 -0.52 -23.57
CA ILE A 301 20.11 -0.40 -24.99
C ILE A 301 20.65 0.91 -25.57
N ALA A 302 20.51 2.03 -24.86
CA ALA A 302 21.00 3.33 -25.33
C ALA A 302 22.52 3.31 -25.55
N LEU A 303 23.27 2.63 -24.68
CA LEU A 303 24.71 2.42 -24.85
C LEU A 303 25.02 1.63 -26.13
N VAL A 304 24.29 0.53 -26.36
CA VAL A 304 24.49 -0.34 -27.53
C VAL A 304 24.09 0.36 -28.84
N VAL A 305 22.95 1.03 -28.88
CA VAL A 305 22.46 1.76 -30.06
C VAL A 305 23.39 2.93 -30.40
N GLY A 306 23.85 3.66 -29.39
CA GLY A 306 24.87 4.70 -29.56
C GLY A 306 26.14 4.15 -30.22
N ALA A 307 26.61 2.97 -29.78
CA ALA A 307 27.78 2.32 -30.35
C ALA A 307 27.57 1.91 -31.83
N ILE A 308 26.42 1.33 -32.17
CA ILE A 308 26.11 0.86 -33.53
C ILE A 308 25.85 2.03 -34.50
N GLY A 309 25.16 3.08 -34.04
CA GLY A 309 24.81 4.24 -34.88
C GLY A 309 26.04 4.97 -35.39
N ILE A 310 27.05 5.15 -34.54
CA ILE A 310 28.32 5.78 -34.92
C ILE A 310 29.15 4.85 -35.80
N MET A 311 29.11 3.53 -35.55
CA MET A 311 29.79 2.54 -36.38
C MET A 311 29.35 2.60 -37.84
N LYS A 312 28.04 2.71 -38.09
CA LYS A 312 27.50 2.86 -39.46
C LYS A 312 27.88 4.20 -40.09
N ALA A 313 27.96 5.28 -39.32
CA ALA A 313 28.28 6.61 -39.82
C ALA A 313 29.74 6.78 -40.27
N VAL A 314 30.67 6.01 -39.68
CA VAL A 314 32.13 6.18 -39.91
C VAL A 314 32.72 5.20 -40.94
N GLY A 315 32.03 4.08 -41.25
CA GLY A 315 32.42 3.17 -42.34
C GLY A 315 33.78 2.46 -42.18
N ALA A 316 34.34 2.43 -40.97
CA ALA A 316 35.69 1.92 -40.69
C ALA A 316 35.70 0.45 -40.21
N ARG A 317 36.86 -0.23 -40.35
CA ARG A 317 37.05 -1.64 -39.98
C ARG A 317 36.67 -1.91 -38.51
N ASN A 318 35.80 -2.91 -38.33
CA ASN A 318 34.96 -3.21 -37.16
C ASN A 318 35.60 -3.20 -35.75
N ARG A 319 36.93 -3.30 -35.59
CA ARG A 319 37.55 -3.52 -34.26
C ARG A 319 38.24 -2.28 -33.70
N ASP A 320 38.92 -1.50 -34.54
CA ASP A 320 39.73 -0.36 -34.07
C ASP A 320 38.85 0.85 -33.68
N VAL A 321 37.81 1.13 -34.46
CA VAL A 321 36.84 2.20 -34.14
C VAL A 321 35.94 1.80 -32.96
N MET A 322 35.59 0.53 -32.85
CA MET A 322 34.87 0.01 -31.68
C MET A 322 35.70 0.20 -30.40
N GLY A 323 36.99 -0.15 -30.43
CA GLY A 323 37.88 0.01 -29.27
C GLY A 323 38.05 1.47 -28.85
N LEU A 324 38.15 2.39 -29.81
CA LEU A 324 38.25 3.83 -29.53
C LEU A 324 36.96 4.39 -28.94
N PHE A 325 35.80 4.01 -29.49
CA PHE A 325 34.51 4.47 -28.99
C PHE A 325 34.18 3.89 -27.62
N LEU A 326 34.42 2.59 -27.40
CA LEU A 326 34.25 2.00 -26.07
C LEU A 326 35.15 2.69 -25.04
N ALA A 327 36.40 3.00 -25.40
CA ALA A 327 37.27 3.78 -24.52
C ALA A 327 36.71 5.18 -24.23
N GLU A 328 36.21 5.90 -25.23
CA GLU A 328 35.58 7.22 -25.06
C GLU A 328 34.30 7.14 -24.20
N ALA A 329 33.41 6.18 -24.48
CA ALA A 329 32.19 5.94 -23.72
C ALA A 329 32.47 5.53 -22.28
N THR A 330 33.47 4.69 -22.02
CA THR A 330 33.89 4.33 -20.66
C THR A 330 34.47 5.53 -19.91
N ILE A 331 35.28 6.37 -20.57
CA ILE A 331 35.83 7.58 -19.95
C ILE A 331 34.72 8.58 -19.62
N LEU A 332 33.82 8.86 -20.56
CA LEU A 332 32.72 9.81 -20.37
C LEU A 332 31.67 9.27 -19.38
N GLY A 333 31.39 7.96 -19.43
CA GLY A 333 30.52 7.26 -18.48
C GLY A 333 31.10 7.29 -17.07
N GLY A 334 32.40 7.02 -16.92
CA GLY A 334 33.10 7.15 -15.64
C GLY A 334 33.07 8.57 -15.09
N ALA A 335 33.37 9.57 -15.93
CA ALA A 335 33.29 10.98 -15.53
C ALA A 335 31.86 11.39 -15.15
N GLY A 336 30.86 10.93 -15.92
CA GLY A 336 29.46 11.15 -15.63
C GLY A 336 29.00 10.47 -14.33
N ALA A 337 29.49 9.27 -14.02
CA ALA A 337 29.18 8.57 -12.78
C ALA A 337 29.78 9.28 -11.56
N VAL A 338 31.03 9.77 -11.66
CA VAL A 338 31.71 10.51 -10.58
C VAL A 338 30.93 11.77 -10.18
N VAL A 339 30.24 12.41 -11.12
CA VAL A 339 29.42 13.61 -10.83
C VAL A 339 27.96 13.25 -10.54
N GLY A 340 27.39 12.32 -11.30
CA GLY A 340 25.98 11.92 -11.22
C GLY A 340 25.62 11.18 -9.94
N LEU A 341 26.51 10.33 -9.41
CA LEU A 341 26.27 9.63 -8.14
C LEU A 341 26.15 10.60 -6.96
N PRO A 342 27.12 11.51 -6.69
CA PRO A 342 26.97 12.50 -5.63
C PRO A 342 25.76 13.42 -5.83
N LEU A 343 25.48 13.83 -7.07
CA LEU A 343 24.34 14.69 -7.38
C LEU A 343 23.01 13.98 -7.08
N GLY A 344 22.85 12.73 -7.51
CA GLY A 344 21.66 11.93 -7.22
C GLY A 344 21.44 11.71 -5.73
N LEU A 345 22.52 11.41 -4.98
CA LEU A 345 22.47 11.28 -3.52
C LEU A 345 22.09 12.61 -2.84
N ALA A 346 22.67 13.73 -3.29
CA ALA A 346 22.34 15.04 -2.75
C ALA A 346 20.87 15.43 -2.98
N VAL A 347 20.34 15.13 -4.17
CA VAL A 347 18.92 15.34 -4.47
C VAL A 347 18.03 14.45 -3.62
N ALA A 348 18.35 13.16 -3.49
CA ALA A 348 17.60 12.23 -2.64
C ALA A 348 17.61 12.64 -1.17
N TYR A 349 18.76 13.07 -0.65
CA TYR A 349 18.88 13.61 0.72
C TYR A 349 18.08 14.90 0.90
N GLY A 350 18.12 15.82 -0.08
CA GLY A 350 17.31 17.04 -0.02
C GLY A 350 15.81 16.76 -0.06
N ALA A 351 15.38 15.76 -0.83
CA ALA A 351 13.98 15.36 -0.92
C ALA A 351 13.46 14.75 0.39
N THR A 352 14.26 13.89 1.03
CA THR A 352 13.90 13.30 2.33
C THR A 352 13.82 14.36 3.44
N ALA A 353 14.80 15.26 3.53
CA ALA A 353 14.79 16.35 4.51
C ALA A 353 13.60 17.32 4.33
N TYR A 354 13.08 17.49 3.11
CA TYR A 354 11.88 18.29 2.86
C TYR A 354 10.59 17.55 3.23
N ALA A 355 10.56 16.22 3.10
CA ALA A 355 9.39 15.42 3.46
C ALA A 355 9.18 15.28 4.97
N GLU A 356 10.26 15.35 5.76
CA GLU A 356 10.22 15.26 7.23
C GLU A 356 9.87 16.59 7.93
N GLY A 357 9.84 17.73 7.22
CA GLY A 357 9.61 19.07 7.77
C GLY A 357 8.21 19.63 7.49
#